data_AF-A0AAV7VTC5-F1
#
_entry.id   AF-A0AAV7VTC5-F1
#
_cell.length_a   1.000
_cell.length_b   1.000
_cell.length_c   1.000
_cell.angle_alpha   90.00
_cell.angle_beta   90.00
_cell.angle_gamma   90.00
#
_symmetry.space_group_name_H-M   'P 1'
#
loop_
_entity.id
_entity.type
_entity.pdbx_description
1 polymer ?
#
loop_
_entity_poly.entity_id
_entity_poly.type
_entity_poly.pdbx_seq_one_letter_code
_entity_poly.pdbx_strand_id
1 'polypeptide(L)'
;MALLAGKADPDFTGFRFKNLEDLCEVETKKGLFYKNAKLLLPGEDKCYRGHLEDRTRHVIINVGGIKYRIPWTTLEDCPLTRLVKLKSCNNYDEIMDICDDYDISCNEFFFDRNPCAFRTIMSFMAAGKLRILREMCALSFQDELVYWGIEEEHLEWCCLRKLRQKEEEMAEARMYEGEFCIFKDESQSALQDHSRLDQCMRRLRDMVENPHSGIPGKIFACLSVSFVAITAVSLCISTMPDLREEEDRVSAFSGSYKCMFKV
;
A
#
# COMPACT_ATOMS: atom_id res chain seq x y z
N MET A 1 39.45 -21.57 -23.39
CA MET A 1 38.87 -22.62 -22.51
C MET A 1 39.15 -22.21 -21.08
N ALA A 2 38.23 -22.04 -20.14
CA ALA A 2 36.77 -22.10 -20.15
C ALA A 2 36.26 -21.21 -18.99
N LEU A 3 35.11 -20.59 -19.25
CA LEU A 3 34.18 -19.98 -18.30
C LEU A 3 33.75 -20.95 -17.20
N LEU A 4 33.46 -20.46 -15.99
CA LEU A 4 32.24 -20.72 -15.18
C LEU A 4 32.23 -19.73 -13.99
N ALA A 5 31.51 -18.61 -14.03
CA ALA A 5 30.08 -18.46 -13.70
C ALA A 5 29.73 -18.87 -12.25
N GLY A 6 29.93 -17.95 -11.30
CA GLY A 6 29.36 -18.03 -9.96
C GLY A 6 27.87 -17.71 -9.99
N LYS A 7 27.03 -18.72 -9.79
CA LYS A 7 25.58 -18.59 -9.65
C LYS A 7 25.23 -17.89 -8.34
N ALA A 8 24.39 -16.87 -8.44
CA ALA A 8 23.55 -16.38 -7.36
C ALA A 8 22.38 -17.34 -7.17
N ASP A 9 22.07 -17.66 -5.91
CA ASP A 9 20.72 -17.94 -5.38
C ASP A 9 20.84 -17.99 -3.84
N PRO A 10 20.22 -17.08 -3.08
CA PRO A 10 19.94 -17.33 -1.68
C PRO A 10 18.57 -18.03 -1.57
N ASP A 11 18.60 -19.30 -1.14
CA ASP A 11 17.42 -20.07 -0.77
C ASP A 11 16.57 -19.28 0.25
N PHE A 12 15.34 -18.93 -0.15
CA PHE A 12 14.29 -18.46 0.75
C PHE A 12 13.90 -19.63 1.67
N THR A 13 14.57 -19.73 2.80
CA THR A 13 14.15 -20.64 3.88
C THR A 13 12.94 -20.02 4.56
N GLY A 14 11.77 -20.65 4.35
CA GLY A 14 10.52 -20.26 4.98
C GLY A 14 10.67 -20.22 6.50
N PHE A 15 10.25 -19.10 7.11
CA PHE A 15 10.15 -18.94 8.55
C PHE A 15 9.27 -20.05 9.15
N ARG A 16 9.90 -21.13 9.64
CA ARG A 16 9.26 -22.14 10.47
C ARG A 16 9.15 -21.58 11.88
N PHE A 17 7.96 -21.08 12.23
CA PHE A 17 7.61 -20.71 13.59
C PHE A 17 7.84 -21.93 14.50
N LYS A 18 8.79 -21.82 15.44
CA LYS A 18 8.95 -22.83 16.50
C LYS A 18 7.87 -22.61 17.56
N ASN A 19 7.41 -23.71 18.12
CA ASN A 19 6.29 -23.83 19.05
C ASN A 19 6.27 -22.75 20.14
N LEU A 20 5.06 -22.24 20.37
CA LEU A 20 4.68 -21.23 21.34
C LEU A 20 4.62 -21.84 22.76
N GLU A 21 5.72 -22.43 23.21
CA GLU A 21 5.79 -23.17 24.48
C GLU A 21 7.05 -22.78 25.26
N ASP A 22 7.32 -21.48 25.49
CA ASP A 22 8.11 -21.05 26.66
C ASP A 22 8.14 -19.52 26.89
N LEU A 23 7.00 -18.91 27.21
CA LEU A 23 7.02 -17.56 27.79
C LEU A 23 6.50 -17.65 29.22
N CYS A 24 7.45 -17.65 30.17
CA CYS A 24 7.21 -17.60 31.60
C CYS A 24 6.13 -16.57 31.93
N GLU A 25 5.01 -17.11 32.39
CA GLU A 25 3.68 -16.52 32.42
C GLU A 25 3.54 -15.68 33.69
N VAL A 26 3.48 -14.35 33.54
CA VAL A 26 2.81 -13.51 34.54
C VAL A 26 1.38 -13.37 34.06
N GLU A 27 0.54 -14.30 34.51
CA GLU A 27 -0.87 -14.39 34.18
C GLU A 27 -1.58 -13.14 34.71
N THR A 28 -1.76 -12.15 33.83
CA THR A 28 -2.59 -10.99 34.16
C THR A 28 -4.04 -11.42 34.09
N LYS A 29 -4.89 -10.97 35.04
CA LYS A 29 -6.33 -11.29 35.11
C LYS A 29 -7.10 -11.03 33.80
N LYS A 30 -6.52 -10.30 32.84
CA LYS A 30 -7.06 -10.02 31.50
C LYS A 30 -6.89 -11.17 30.50
N GLY A 31 -5.88 -12.04 30.66
CA GLY A 31 -5.60 -13.15 29.73
C GLY A 31 -6.54 -14.36 29.83
N LEU A 32 -7.42 -14.38 30.85
CA LEU A 32 -8.32 -15.52 31.08
C LEU A 32 -9.53 -15.55 30.13
N PHE A 33 -9.96 -14.39 29.61
CA PHE A 33 -11.24 -14.24 28.92
C PHE A 33 -11.24 -14.74 27.46
N TYR A 34 -10.08 -14.95 26.85
CA TYR A 34 -9.95 -15.06 25.39
C TYR A 34 -9.38 -16.38 24.88
N LYS A 35 -9.30 -17.42 25.73
CA LYS A 35 -8.88 -18.77 25.32
C LYS A 35 -9.79 -19.43 24.26
N ASN A 36 -10.92 -18.81 23.91
CA ASN A 36 -11.93 -19.38 23.03
C ASN A 36 -11.93 -18.82 21.59
N ALA A 37 -11.12 -17.81 21.28
CA ALA A 37 -10.97 -17.35 19.89
C ALA A 37 -10.03 -18.31 19.14
N LYS A 38 -10.53 -18.97 18.10
CA LYS A 38 -9.76 -19.94 17.29
C LYS A 38 -9.43 -19.37 15.92
N LEU A 39 -8.14 -19.30 15.57
CA LEU A 39 -7.69 -19.09 14.20
C LEU A 39 -8.09 -20.30 13.34
N LEU A 40 -8.78 -20.08 12.23
CA LEU A 40 -9.16 -21.15 11.31
C LEU A 40 -8.03 -21.40 10.30
N LEU A 41 -7.62 -22.66 10.16
CA LEU A 41 -6.64 -23.06 9.16
C LEU A 41 -7.30 -23.19 7.77
N PRO A 42 -6.55 -22.99 6.67
CA PRO A 42 -7.07 -23.22 5.32
C PRO A 42 -7.64 -24.65 5.17
N GLY A 43 -8.91 -24.78 4.82
CA GLY A 43 -9.63 -26.06 4.71
C GLY A 43 -10.54 -26.40 5.90
N GLU A 44 -10.37 -25.73 7.06
CA GLU A 44 -11.33 -25.77 8.19
C GLU A 44 -12.52 -24.79 7.96
N ASP A 45 -12.43 -23.96 6.92
CA ASP A 45 -13.41 -22.97 6.47
C ASP A 45 -14.56 -23.56 5.65
N LYS A 46 -14.66 -24.89 5.56
CA LYS A 46 -15.83 -25.55 4.99
C LYS A 46 -17.06 -25.15 5.81
N CYS A 47 -17.79 -24.18 5.28
CA CYS A 47 -19.04 -23.66 5.80
C CYS A 47 -19.86 -24.81 6.37
N TYR A 48 -19.94 -24.92 7.70
CA TYR A 48 -20.73 -25.93 8.37
C TYR A 48 -22.19 -25.61 8.04
N ARG A 49 -22.71 -26.23 6.97
CA ARG A 49 -24.11 -26.16 6.53
C ARG A 49 -25.07 -26.83 7.53
N GLY A 50 -24.70 -26.89 8.80
CA GLY A 50 -25.35 -27.75 9.79
C GLY A 50 -25.07 -27.31 11.21
N HIS A 51 -25.52 -26.12 11.61
CA HIS A 51 -26.42 -25.93 12.75
C HIS A 51 -26.70 -24.43 12.91
N LEU A 52 -27.98 -24.03 12.84
CA LEU A 52 -28.42 -22.66 13.14
C LEU A 52 -27.92 -22.20 14.53
N GLU A 53 -27.78 -23.14 15.48
CA GLU A 53 -27.26 -22.87 16.82
C GLU A 53 -25.81 -22.37 16.82
N ASP A 54 -24.97 -22.77 15.86
CA ASP A 54 -23.57 -22.36 15.87
C ASP A 54 -23.40 -20.88 15.49
N ARG A 55 -24.28 -20.37 14.63
CA ARG A 55 -24.34 -18.94 14.28
C ARG A 55 -24.75 -18.05 15.46
N THR A 56 -25.58 -18.57 16.35
CA THR A 56 -25.99 -17.86 17.56
C THR A 56 -24.91 -17.85 18.65
N ARG A 57 -23.92 -18.75 18.56
CA ARG A 57 -22.84 -18.88 19.55
C ARG A 57 -21.53 -18.28 19.09
N HIS A 58 -21.24 -18.34 17.79
CA HIS A 58 -19.97 -17.91 17.21
C HIS A 58 -20.17 -17.02 15.98
N VAL A 59 -19.16 -16.20 15.73
CA VAL A 59 -19.01 -15.39 14.53
C VAL A 59 -17.69 -15.72 13.85
N ILE A 60 -17.67 -15.62 12.52
CA ILE A 60 -16.45 -15.70 11.72
C ILE A 60 -16.05 -14.28 11.33
N ILE A 61 -14.84 -13.88 11.74
CA ILE A 61 -14.23 -12.61 11.37
C ILE A 61 -13.09 -12.90 10.40
N ASN A 62 -13.20 -12.42 9.17
CA ASN A 62 -12.18 -12.57 8.14
C ASN A 62 -11.47 -11.22 7.94
N VAL A 63 -10.19 -11.15 8.27
CA VAL A 63 -9.38 -9.94 8.10
C VAL A 63 -8.28 -10.22 7.09
N GLY A 64 -8.31 -9.54 5.94
CA GLY A 64 -7.31 -9.70 4.89
C GLY A 64 -7.12 -11.15 4.43
N GLY A 65 -8.18 -11.96 4.47
CA GLY A 65 -8.17 -13.39 4.12
C GLY A 65 -7.89 -14.35 5.28
N ILE A 66 -7.60 -13.84 6.48
CA ILE A 66 -7.37 -14.67 7.68
C ILE A 66 -8.64 -14.75 8.52
N LYS A 67 -9.17 -15.97 8.70
CA LYS A 67 -10.44 -16.22 9.38
C LYS A 67 -10.25 -16.58 10.85
N TYR A 68 -11.05 -15.97 11.70
CA TYR A 68 -11.10 -16.21 13.15
C TYR A 68 -12.52 -16.60 13.54
N ARG A 69 -12.67 -17.72 14.25
CA ARG A 69 -13.94 -18.12 14.88
C ARG A 69 -13.93 -17.65 16.32
N ILE A 70 -14.84 -16.75 16.66
CA ILE A 70 -14.89 -16.07 17.95
C ILE A 70 -16.29 -16.27 18.56
N PRO A 71 -16.41 -16.70 19.82
CA PRO A 71 -17.70 -16.73 20.50
C PRO A 71 -18.26 -15.31 20.70
N TRP A 72 -19.59 -15.15 20.58
CA TRP A 72 -20.23 -13.85 20.82
C TRP A 72 -19.99 -13.33 22.24
N THR A 73 -19.99 -14.23 23.24
CA THR A 73 -19.67 -13.89 24.63
C THR A 73 -18.29 -13.27 24.78
N THR A 74 -17.33 -13.69 23.95
CA THR A 74 -15.96 -13.17 23.96
C THR A 74 -15.89 -11.77 23.33
N LEU A 75 -16.76 -11.46 22.36
CA LEU A 75 -16.81 -10.12 21.78
C LEU A 75 -17.47 -9.10 22.72
N GLU A 76 -18.38 -9.50 23.59
CA GLU A 76 -19.06 -8.58 24.52
C GLU A 76 -18.12 -7.93 25.53
N ASP A 77 -17.15 -8.68 26.03
CA ASP A 77 -16.17 -8.22 27.02
C ASP A 77 -14.94 -7.55 26.36
N CYS A 78 -14.98 -7.38 25.05
CA CYS A 78 -13.85 -7.03 24.21
C CYS A 78 -13.62 -5.52 24.15
N PRO A 79 -12.36 -5.04 24.27
CA PRO A 79 -12.03 -3.64 23.98
C PRO A 79 -12.14 -3.33 22.47
N LEU A 80 -12.48 -4.31 21.62
CA LEU A 80 -12.72 -4.12 20.19
C LEU A 80 -14.09 -3.51 19.96
N THR A 81 -14.21 -2.21 20.23
CA THR A 81 -15.49 -1.49 20.14
C THR A 81 -16.14 -1.60 18.75
N ARG A 82 -15.35 -1.78 17.68
CA ARG A 82 -15.89 -2.04 16.33
C ARG A 82 -16.57 -3.41 16.22
N LEU A 83 -15.95 -4.48 16.71
CA LEU A 83 -16.53 -5.83 16.61
C LEU A 83 -17.73 -6.02 17.54
N VAL A 84 -17.73 -5.35 18.70
CA VAL A 84 -18.87 -5.34 19.63
C VAL A 84 -20.14 -4.85 18.92
N LYS A 85 -20.04 -3.84 18.04
CA LYS A 85 -21.19 -3.28 17.31
C LYS A 85 -21.91 -4.31 16.44
N LEU A 86 -21.18 -5.30 15.89
CA LEU A 86 -21.77 -6.34 15.05
C LEU A 86 -22.88 -7.13 15.76
N LYS A 87 -22.79 -7.28 17.09
CA LYS A 87 -23.82 -7.99 17.88
C LYS A 87 -25.15 -7.22 17.89
N SER A 88 -25.10 -5.90 17.81
CA SER A 88 -26.29 -5.03 17.89
C SER A 88 -26.92 -4.76 16.53
N CYS A 89 -26.26 -5.15 15.43
CA CYS A 89 -26.76 -4.94 14.08
C CYS A 89 -27.94 -5.87 13.79
N ASN A 90 -29.03 -5.29 13.27
CA ASN A 90 -30.25 -6.04 12.97
C ASN A 90 -30.57 -6.10 11.47
N ASN A 91 -29.93 -5.27 10.67
CA ASN A 91 -30.15 -5.19 9.23
C ASN A 91 -28.82 -5.22 8.47
N TYR A 92 -28.91 -5.50 7.17
CA TYR A 92 -27.74 -5.61 6.30
C TYR A 92 -26.99 -4.28 6.16
N ASP A 93 -27.70 -3.15 6.10
CA ASP A 93 -27.11 -1.83 5.94
C ASP A 93 -26.22 -1.45 7.13
N GLU A 94 -26.69 -1.69 8.36
CA GLU A 94 -25.90 -1.52 9.60
C GLU A 94 -24.66 -2.41 9.63
N ILE A 95 -24.72 -3.60 9.03
CA ILE A 95 -23.58 -4.51 8.93
C ILE A 95 -22.54 -3.93 7.95
N MET A 96 -22.99 -3.44 6.80
CA MET A 96 -22.11 -2.83 5.78
C MET A 96 -21.46 -1.52 6.24
N ASP A 97 -22.05 -0.82 7.23
CA ASP A 97 -21.39 0.34 7.86
C ASP A 97 -20.17 -0.05 8.72
N ILE A 98 -20.06 -1.34 9.10
CA ILE A 98 -19.02 -1.84 10.00
C ILE A 98 -17.94 -2.63 9.25
N CYS A 99 -18.36 -3.51 8.32
CA CYS A 99 -17.48 -4.41 7.57
C CYS A 99 -17.61 -4.21 6.05
N ASP A 100 -16.59 -4.64 5.30
CA ASP A 100 -16.50 -4.41 3.86
C ASP A 100 -17.34 -5.41 3.04
N ASP A 101 -17.54 -6.63 3.56
CA ASP A 101 -18.43 -7.64 2.96
C ASP A 101 -19.00 -8.59 4.05
N TYR A 102 -20.15 -9.20 3.78
CA TYR A 102 -20.83 -10.11 4.71
C TYR A 102 -21.43 -11.32 3.99
N ASP A 103 -20.89 -12.51 4.30
CA ASP A 103 -21.43 -13.77 3.81
C ASP A 103 -22.46 -14.34 4.79
N ILE A 104 -23.75 -14.17 4.44
CA ILE A 104 -24.90 -14.70 5.17
C ILE A 104 -24.87 -16.23 5.27
N SER A 105 -24.26 -16.93 4.30
CA SER A 105 -24.23 -18.39 4.25
C SER A 105 -23.28 -18.98 5.30
N CYS A 106 -22.22 -18.26 5.65
CA CYS A 106 -21.24 -18.70 6.64
C CYS A 106 -21.23 -17.85 7.92
N ASN A 107 -22.06 -16.81 8.00
CA ASN A 107 -22.02 -15.81 9.07
C ASN A 107 -20.61 -15.23 9.23
N GLU A 108 -20.02 -14.87 8.08
CA GLU A 108 -18.64 -14.39 7.95
C GLU A 108 -18.63 -12.91 7.60
N PHE A 109 -17.98 -12.12 8.44
CA PHE A 109 -17.78 -10.68 8.25
C PHE A 109 -16.36 -10.45 7.73
N PHE A 110 -16.24 -9.80 6.58
CA PHE A 110 -14.97 -9.53 5.93
C PHE A 110 -14.51 -8.08 6.15
N PHE A 111 -13.22 -7.94 6.42
CA PHE A 111 -12.54 -6.68 6.65
C PHE A 111 -11.28 -6.62 5.77
N ASP A 112 -11.21 -5.65 4.86
CA ASP A 112 -10.06 -5.37 3.99
C ASP A 112 -8.99 -4.57 4.75
N ARG A 113 -8.52 -5.16 5.86
CA ARG A 113 -7.57 -4.56 6.80
C ARG A 113 -6.33 -5.42 6.95
N ASN A 114 -5.32 -4.89 7.64
CA ASN A 114 -4.02 -5.55 7.77
C ASN A 114 -4.11 -6.82 8.65
N PRO A 115 -3.92 -8.03 8.09
CA PRO A 115 -4.06 -9.28 8.84
C PRO A 115 -2.99 -9.47 9.92
N CYS A 116 -1.79 -8.90 9.74
CA CYS A 116 -0.69 -8.97 10.72
C CYS A 116 -0.96 -8.06 11.93
N ALA A 117 -1.53 -6.88 11.70
CA ALA A 117 -1.96 -6.00 12.78
C ALA A 117 -3.08 -6.65 13.59
N PHE A 118 -4.12 -7.17 12.93
CA PHE A 118 -5.22 -7.83 13.61
C PHE A 118 -4.79 -9.08 14.38
N ARG A 119 -3.82 -9.87 13.85
CA ARG A 119 -3.22 -10.99 14.59
C ARG A 119 -2.57 -10.54 15.90
N THR A 120 -1.89 -9.41 15.90
CA THR A 120 -1.25 -8.84 17.10
C THR A 120 -2.29 -8.41 18.12
N ILE A 121 -3.38 -7.80 17.64
CA ILE A 121 -4.55 -7.45 18.45
C ILE A 121 -5.18 -8.70 19.08
N MET A 122 -5.43 -9.75 18.29
CA MET A 122 -5.96 -11.02 18.80
C MET A 122 -5.01 -11.69 19.80
N SER A 123 -3.70 -11.54 19.62
CA SER A 123 -2.71 -12.04 20.59
C SER A 123 -2.75 -11.24 21.88
N PHE A 124 -2.96 -9.91 21.82
CA PHE A 124 -3.20 -9.08 22.99
C PHE A 124 -4.45 -9.52 23.74
N MET A 125 -5.53 -9.85 23.04
CA MET A 125 -6.74 -10.38 23.65
C MET A 125 -6.43 -11.63 24.49
N ALA A 126 -5.66 -12.57 23.94
CA ALA A 126 -5.28 -13.80 24.67
C ALA A 126 -4.26 -13.58 25.80
N ALA A 127 -3.23 -12.76 25.56
CA ALA A 127 -2.07 -12.65 26.47
C ALA A 127 -2.13 -11.45 27.43
N GLY A 128 -3.02 -10.49 27.18
CA GLY A 128 -3.16 -9.24 27.95
C GLY A 128 -2.02 -8.23 27.71
N LYS A 129 -1.09 -8.48 26.78
CA LYS A 129 0.04 -7.60 26.46
C LYS A 129 0.02 -7.18 24.99
N LEU A 130 -0.12 -5.88 24.72
CA LEU A 130 -0.15 -5.34 23.36
C LEU A 130 1.24 -4.78 23.01
N ARG A 131 1.84 -5.32 21.94
CA ARG A 131 3.16 -4.90 21.45
C ARG A 131 3.17 -4.77 19.94
N ILE A 132 3.81 -3.72 19.44
CA ILE A 132 4.03 -3.50 18.01
C ILE A 132 5.12 -4.47 17.53
N LEU A 133 4.84 -5.23 16.46
CA LEU A 133 5.84 -6.10 15.80
C LEU A 133 6.99 -5.28 15.20
N ARG A 134 8.18 -5.87 15.10
CA ARG A 134 9.39 -5.13 14.66
C ARG A 134 9.26 -4.62 13.24
N GLU A 135 8.70 -5.44 12.36
CA GLU A 135 8.55 -5.20 10.93
C GLU A 135 7.37 -4.28 10.61
N MET A 136 6.54 -3.94 11.61
CA MET A 136 5.36 -3.13 11.43
C MET A 136 5.62 -1.67 11.82
N CYS A 137 5.22 -0.75 10.94
CA CYS A 137 5.28 0.68 11.21
C CYS A 137 4.38 1.02 12.40
N ALA A 138 4.89 1.82 13.34
CA ALA A 138 4.15 2.19 14.55
C ALA A 138 2.88 2.99 14.23
N LEU A 139 2.98 3.95 13.30
CA LEU A 139 1.86 4.79 12.88
C LEU A 139 0.78 3.98 12.16
N SER A 140 1.19 3.08 11.25
CA SER A 140 0.24 2.18 10.59
C SER A 140 -0.44 1.23 11.58
N PHE A 141 0.25 0.81 12.65
CA PHE A 141 -0.38 0.01 13.69
C PHE A 141 -1.35 0.84 14.53
N GLN A 142 -1.04 2.12 14.80
CA GLN A 142 -1.97 3.04 15.47
C GLN A 142 -3.26 3.23 14.65
N ASP A 143 -3.17 3.38 13.32
CA ASP A 143 -4.35 3.44 12.46
C ASP A 143 -5.24 2.20 12.62
N GLU A 144 -4.62 1.02 12.75
CA GLU A 144 -5.34 -0.21 13.03
C GLU A 144 -5.95 -0.22 14.44
N LEU A 145 -5.24 0.24 15.48
CA LEU A 145 -5.82 0.36 16.82
C LEU A 145 -7.05 1.28 16.83
N VAL A 146 -6.97 2.44 16.18
CA VAL A 146 -8.09 3.36 16.02
C VAL A 146 -9.24 2.70 15.25
N TYR A 147 -8.93 1.98 14.18
CA TYR A 147 -9.93 1.24 13.41
C TYR A 147 -10.63 0.19 14.28
N TRP A 148 -9.91 -0.65 15.01
CA TRP A 148 -10.51 -1.68 15.84
C TRP A 148 -11.11 -1.13 17.14
N GLY A 149 -10.84 0.14 17.44
CA GLY A 149 -11.37 0.88 18.58
C GLY A 149 -10.68 0.53 19.89
N ILE A 150 -9.39 0.22 19.82
CA ILE A 150 -8.51 -0.07 20.96
C ILE A 150 -7.74 1.20 21.31
N GLU A 151 -7.81 1.61 22.57
CA GLU A 151 -7.04 2.72 23.11
C GLU A 151 -5.53 2.40 23.11
N GLU A 152 -4.69 3.35 22.71
CA GLU A 152 -3.23 3.18 22.61
C GLU A 152 -2.55 2.99 23.97
N GLU A 153 -3.21 3.38 25.06
CA GLU A 153 -2.81 3.18 26.45
C GLU A 153 -2.66 1.69 26.81
N HIS A 154 -3.26 0.79 26.03
CA HIS A 154 -3.07 -0.65 26.16
C HIS A 154 -1.69 -1.13 25.69
N LEU A 155 -0.96 -0.31 24.92
CA LEU A 155 0.39 -0.62 24.48
C LEU A 155 1.35 -0.72 25.67
N GLU A 156 2.22 -1.73 25.62
CA GLU A 156 3.36 -1.80 26.52
C GLU A 156 4.23 -0.55 26.36
N TRP A 157 4.80 -0.07 27.48
CA TRP A 157 5.51 1.22 27.54
C TRP A 157 6.58 1.40 26.44
N CYS A 158 7.30 0.35 26.07
CA CYS A 158 8.30 0.41 25.01
C CYS A 158 7.69 0.69 23.63
N CYS A 159 6.50 0.18 23.36
CA CYS A 159 5.76 0.38 22.12
C CYS A 159 5.06 1.74 22.10
N LEU A 160 4.46 2.14 23.22
CA LEU A 160 3.85 3.48 23.35
C LEU A 160 4.89 4.58 23.15
N ARG A 161 6.08 4.45 23.75
CA ARG A 161 7.18 5.40 23.54
C ARG A 161 7.64 5.43 22.07
N LYS A 162 7.75 4.26 21.43
CA LYS A 162 8.10 4.16 20.00
C LYS A 162 7.05 4.86 19.13
N LEU A 163 5.77 4.72 19.47
CA LEU A 163 4.67 5.38 18.75
C LEU A 163 4.78 6.90 18.87
N ARG A 164 4.84 7.43 20.09
CA ARG A 164 4.95 8.88 20.35
C ARG A 164 6.15 9.52 19.66
N GLN A 165 7.31 8.86 19.73
CA GLN A 165 8.49 9.33 19.01
C GLN A 165 8.24 9.45 17.49
N LYS A 166 7.52 8.49 16.89
CA LYS A 166 7.20 8.53 15.46
C LYS A 166 6.16 9.61 15.12
N GLU A 167 5.25 9.91 16.03
CA GLU A 167 4.30 11.02 15.87
C GLU A 167 5.01 12.37 15.92
N GLU A 168 5.92 12.55 16.87
CA GLU A 168 6.76 13.75 17.00
C GLU A 168 7.61 13.94 15.74
N GLU A 169 8.33 12.92 15.29
CA GLU A 169 9.11 12.95 14.04
C GLU A 169 8.24 13.32 12.82
N MET A 170 7.01 12.80 12.74
CA MET A 170 6.08 13.13 11.65
C MET A 170 5.53 14.55 11.77
N ALA A 171 5.28 15.05 12.98
CA ALA A 171 4.83 16.42 13.21
C ALA A 171 5.94 17.43 12.84
N GLU A 172 7.18 17.16 13.25
CA GLU A 172 8.34 17.97 12.88
C GLU A 172 8.56 18.00 11.36
N ALA A 173 8.45 16.84 10.69
CA ALA A 173 8.55 16.77 9.23
C ALA A 173 7.48 17.62 8.53
N ARG A 174 6.22 17.54 9.00
CA ARG A 174 5.11 18.37 8.46
C ARG A 174 5.34 19.86 8.69
N MET A 175 5.91 20.24 9.83
CA MET A 175 6.27 21.65 10.10
C MET A 175 7.35 22.14 9.15
N TYR A 176 8.42 21.35 8.95
CA TYR A 176 9.50 21.71 8.03
C TYR A 176 9.02 21.81 6.58
N GLU A 177 8.15 20.89 6.13
CA GLU A 177 7.51 20.97 4.82
C GLU A 177 6.65 22.22 4.68
N GLY A 178 5.86 22.56 5.72
CA GLY A 178 5.06 23.78 5.76
C GLY A 178 5.92 25.06 5.71
N GLU A 179 6.97 25.14 6.50
CA GLU A 179 7.92 26.27 6.49
C GLU A 179 8.65 26.39 5.16
N PHE A 180 9.07 25.27 4.56
CA PHE A 180 9.68 25.27 3.23
C PHE A 180 8.70 25.76 2.16
N CYS A 181 7.41 25.38 2.25
CA CYS A 181 6.36 25.90 1.38
C CYS A 181 6.17 27.42 1.55
N ILE A 182 6.15 27.94 2.78
CA ILE A 182 6.01 29.37 3.06
C ILE A 182 7.23 30.15 2.58
N PHE A 183 8.45 29.69 2.87
CA PHE A 183 9.68 30.33 2.40
C PHE A 183 9.75 30.39 0.87
N LYS A 184 9.28 29.33 0.19
CA LYS A 184 9.16 29.29 -1.27
C LYS A 184 8.14 30.30 -1.80
N ASP A 185 7.09 30.63 -1.05
CA ASP A 185 6.07 31.61 -1.45
C ASP A 185 6.52 33.06 -1.17
N GLU A 186 7.17 33.32 -0.02
CA GLU A 186 7.73 34.64 0.32
C GLU A 186 8.90 35.02 -0.60
N SER A 187 9.80 34.09 -0.91
CA SER A 187 10.92 34.33 -1.85
C SER A 187 10.46 34.61 -3.29
N GLN A 188 9.27 34.15 -3.68
CA GLN A 188 8.65 34.52 -4.96
C GLN A 188 8.09 35.96 -4.96
N SER A 189 7.73 36.51 -3.80
CA SER A 189 7.20 37.87 -3.68
C SER A 189 8.28 38.97 -3.74
N ALA A 190 9.49 38.68 -3.25
CA ALA A 190 10.59 39.65 -3.17
C ALA A 190 11.41 39.77 -4.48
N LEU A 191 11.16 38.93 -5.48
CA LEU A 191 12.03 38.74 -6.63
C LEU A 191 11.27 38.95 -7.96
N GLN A 192 10.65 40.12 -8.07
CA GLN A 192 9.72 40.51 -9.13
C GLN A 192 10.28 40.39 -10.56
N ASP A 193 11.60 40.43 -10.75
CA ASP A 193 12.26 40.28 -12.06
C ASP A 193 12.49 38.81 -12.48
N HIS A 194 12.71 37.87 -11.55
CA HIS A 194 12.73 36.44 -11.90
C HIS A 194 11.32 35.82 -11.95
N SER A 195 10.29 36.56 -11.53
CA SER A 195 8.89 36.13 -11.54
C SER A 195 8.43 35.54 -12.88
N ARG A 196 8.88 36.09 -14.02
CA ARG A 196 8.49 35.59 -15.35
C ARG A 196 9.14 34.26 -15.71
N LEU A 197 10.41 34.08 -15.35
CA LEU A 197 11.14 32.84 -15.59
C LEU A 197 10.64 31.74 -14.66
N ASP A 198 10.39 32.07 -13.40
CA ASP A 198 9.94 31.13 -12.40
C ASP A 198 8.48 30.71 -12.62
N GLN A 199 7.63 31.62 -13.11
CA GLN A 199 6.27 31.29 -13.56
C GLN A 199 6.28 30.48 -14.86
N CYS A 200 7.25 30.70 -15.75
CA CYS A 200 7.47 29.84 -16.93
C CYS A 200 7.89 28.43 -16.51
N MET A 201 8.85 28.32 -15.57
CA MET A 201 9.32 27.04 -15.04
C MET A 201 8.23 26.28 -14.28
N ARG A 202 7.39 26.97 -13.49
CA ARG A 202 6.21 26.38 -12.85
C ARG A 202 5.22 25.85 -13.88
N ARG A 203 4.89 26.64 -14.92
CA ARG A 203 4.03 26.17 -16.02
C ARG A 203 4.64 24.98 -16.76
N LEU A 204 5.96 24.97 -16.99
CA LEU A 204 6.67 23.85 -17.59
C LEU A 204 6.59 22.60 -16.70
N ARG A 205 6.78 22.77 -15.40
CA ARG A 205 6.67 21.70 -14.42
C ARG A 205 5.23 21.15 -14.35
N ASP A 206 4.23 22.01 -14.29
CA ASP A 206 2.81 21.61 -14.28
C ASP A 206 2.41 20.90 -15.58
N MET A 207 2.98 21.32 -16.72
CA MET A 207 2.80 20.63 -18.01
C MET A 207 3.45 19.24 -18.04
N VAL A 208 4.58 19.05 -17.34
CA VAL A 208 5.31 17.77 -17.28
C VAL A 208 4.68 16.83 -16.25
N GLU A 209 4.30 17.33 -15.08
CA GLU A 209 3.76 16.53 -13.98
C GLU A 209 2.28 16.16 -14.20
N ASN A 210 1.55 16.91 -15.03
CA ASN A 210 0.10 16.72 -15.20
C ASN A 210 -0.36 16.79 -16.68
N PRO A 211 -0.39 15.65 -17.41
CA PRO A 211 -0.69 15.62 -18.85
C PRO A 211 -2.14 16.00 -19.20
N HIS A 212 -3.04 16.08 -18.20
CA HIS A 212 -4.45 16.45 -18.38
C HIS A 212 -4.76 17.91 -18.04
N SER A 213 -3.77 18.74 -17.66
CA SER A 213 -3.97 20.10 -17.13
C SER A 213 -4.43 21.18 -18.13
N GLY A 214 -4.62 20.84 -19.42
CA GLY A 214 -5.21 21.74 -20.42
C GLY A 214 -4.62 21.63 -21.83
N ILE A 215 -4.83 22.66 -22.65
CA ILE A 215 -4.30 22.78 -24.03
C ILE A 215 -2.77 22.58 -24.10
N PRO A 216 -1.94 23.17 -23.23
CA PRO A 216 -0.49 23.11 -23.42
C PRO A 216 0.12 21.76 -22.98
N GLY A 217 -0.45 21.07 -22.00
CA GLY A 217 -0.08 19.68 -21.66
C GLY A 217 -0.38 18.69 -22.80
N LYS A 218 -1.50 18.87 -23.50
CA LYS A 218 -1.86 18.09 -24.69
C LYS A 218 -0.86 18.29 -25.85
N ILE A 219 -0.37 19.51 -26.05
CA ILE A 219 0.66 19.82 -27.07
C ILE A 219 1.97 19.12 -26.72
N PHE A 220 2.42 19.19 -25.46
CA PHE A 220 3.65 18.52 -25.02
C PHE A 220 3.56 16.99 -25.16
N ALA A 221 2.42 16.40 -24.77
CA ALA A 221 2.16 14.97 -24.96
C ALA A 221 2.23 14.57 -26.45
N CYS A 222 1.59 15.34 -27.33
CA CYS A 222 1.63 15.11 -28.77
C CYS A 222 3.06 15.20 -29.34
N LEU A 223 3.84 16.20 -28.91
CA LEU A 223 5.24 16.35 -29.32
C LEU A 223 6.09 15.18 -28.85
N SER A 224 5.92 14.72 -27.60
CA SER A 224 6.65 13.57 -27.06
C SER A 224 6.37 12.28 -27.83
N VAL A 225 5.09 12.01 -28.16
CA VAL A 225 4.69 10.85 -28.96
C VAL A 225 5.24 10.94 -30.38
N SER A 226 5.21 12.13 -30.99
CA SER A 226 5.76 12.34 -32.34
C SER A 226 7.27 12.09 -32.39
N PHE A 227 8.01 12.53 -31.37
CA PHE A 227 9.45 12.32 -31.28
C PHE A 227 9.79 10.83 -31.13
N VAL A 228 9.04 10.10 -30.29
CA VAL A 228 9.16 8.64 -30.15
C VAL A 228 8.83 7.94 -31.47
N ALA A 229 7.80 8.38 -32.20
CA ALA A 229 7.45 7.80 -33.49
C ALA A 229 8.52 8.05 -34.57
N ILE A 230 9.04 9.29 -34.66
CA ILE A 230 10.11 9.65 -35.61
C ILE A 230 11.39 8.87 -35.30
N THR A 231 11.77 8.74 -34.02
CA THR A 231 12.95 7.96 -33.63
C THR A 231 12.76 6.48 -33.91
N ALA A 232 11.56 5.92 -33.66
CA ALA A 232 11.24 4.53 -34.03
C ALA A 232 11.30 4.30 -35.55
N VAL A 233 10.74 5.20 -36.36
CA VAL A 233 10.82 5.12 -37.83
C VAL A 233 12.26 5.23 -38.31
N SER A 234 13.05 6.16 -37.77
CA SER A 234 14.47 6.32 -38.07
C SER A 234 15.29 5.08 -37.71
N LEU A 235 14.97 4.43 -36.57
CA LEU A 235 15.54 3.15 -36.17
C LEU A 235 15.14 2.03 -37.13
N CYS A 236 13.88 1.96 -37.56
CA CYS A 236 13.40 0.98 -38.54
C CYS A 236 14.12 1.15 -39.88
N ILE A 237 14.24 2.38 -40.39
CA ILE A 237 14.98 2.70 -41.62
C ILE A 237 16.46 2.35 -41.46
N SER A 238 17.05 2.60 -40.29
CA SER A 238 18.45 2.27 -40.02
C SER A 238 18.70 0.76 -39.90
N THR A 239 17.68 -0.01 -39.53
CA THR A 239 17.76 -1.48 -39.32
C THR A 239 17.32 -2.29 -40.55
N MET A 240 16.67 -1.66 -41.54
CA MET A 240 16.40 -2.27 -42.85
C MET A 240 17.52 -1.89 -43.84
N PRO A 241 18.49 -2.79 -44.12
CA PRO A 241 19.59 -2.51 -45.05
C PRO A 241 19.13 -2.38 -46.52
N ASP A 242 17.91 -2.80 -46.86
CA ASP A 242 17.43 -2.91 -48.24
C ASP A 242 16.93 -1.58 -48.88
N LEU A 243 16.68 -0.53 -48.09
CA LEU A 243 16.29 0.79 -48.64
C LEU A 243 17.46 1.78 -48.78
N ARG A 244 18.63 1.45 -48.21
CA ARG A 244 19.85 2.27 -48.35
C ARG A 244 20.39 2.29 -49.78
N GLU A 245 20.13 1.24 -50.56
CA GLU A 245 20.60 1.17 -51.95
C GLU A 245 19.80 2.04 -52.93
N GLU A 246 18.59 2.49 -52.56
CA GLU A 246 17.75 3.31 -53.45
C GLU A 246 17.97 4.82 -53.24
N GLU A 247 18.29 5.26 -52.01
CA GLU A 247 18.58 6.66 -51.71
C GLU A 247 19.99 7.10 -52.16
N ASP A 248 20.98 6.19 -52.14
CA ASP A 248 22.30 6.43 -52.74
C ASP A 248 22.21 6.57 -54.28
N ARG A 249 21.26 5.90 -54.92
CA ARG A 249 20.98 6.06 -56.36
C ARG A 249 20.38 7.43 -56.70
N VAL A 250 19.48 7.95 -55.85
CA VAL A 250 18.87 9.29 -56.07
C VAL A 250 19.86 10.42 -55.75
N SER A 251 20.71 10.25 -54.74
CA SER A 251 21.79 11.18 -54.38
C SER A 251 22.88 11.24 -55.46
N ALA A 252 23.24 10.08 -56.03
CA ALA A 252 24.16 10.01 -57.17
C ALA A 252 23.56 10.62 -58.44
N PHE A 253 22.24 10.49 -58.67
CA PHE A 253 21.56 11.13 -59.79
C PHE A 253 21.58 12.67 -59.64
N SER A 254 21.23 13.19 -58.44
CA SER A 254 21.26 14.63 -58.12
C SER A 254 22.65 15.28 -58.23
N GLY A 255 23.72 14.57 -57.82
CA GLY A 255 25.10 15.05 -57.95
C GLY A 255 25.61 15.10 -59.39
N SER A 256 25.08 14.25 -60.28
CA SER A 256 25.55 14.15 -61.66
C SER A 256 25.07 15.31 -62.56
N TYR A 257 23.95 15.95 -62.24
CA TYR A 257 23.46 17.11 -63.02
C TYR A 257 24.17 18.42 -62.67
N LYS A 258 24.73 18.51 -61.46
CA LYS A 258 25.41 19.73 -60.98
C LYS A 258 26.84 19.85 -61.52
N CYS A 259 27.38 18.78 -62.11
CA CYS A 259 28.70 18.74 -62.74
C CYS A 259 28.68 18.90 -64.28
N MET A 260 27.50 18.99 -64.90
CA MET A 260 27.35 19.11 -66.38
C MET A 260 27.01 20.53 -66.87
N PHE A 261 26.99 21.54 -65.98
CA PHE A 261 26.77 22.96 -66.32
C PHE A 261 27.74 23.89 -65.56
N LYS A 262 29.02 23.51 -65.53
CA LYS A 262 30.11 24.41 -65.14
C LYS A 262 31.28 24.24 -66.11
N VAL A 263 31.06 24.75 -67.33
CA VAL A 263 32.10 25.26 -68.24
C VAL A 263 31.99 26.78 -68.18
#